data_AF-H0H1C3-F1
#
_entry.id   AF-H0H1C3-F1
#
_cell.length_a   1.000
_cell.length_b   1.000
_cell.length_c   1.000
_cell.angle_alpha   90.00
_cell.angle_beta   90.00
_cell.angle_gamma   90.00
#
_symmetry.space_group_name_H-M   'P 1'
#
loop_
_entity.id
_entity.type
_entity.pdbx_description
1 polymer ?
#
loop_
_entity_poly.entity_id
_entity_poly.type
_entity_poly.pdbx_seq_one_letter_code
_entity_poly.pdbx_strand_id
1 'polypeptide(L)'
;MFKQSIRPLVSTRLTFVRYNSSAAYTAAVSLLKGDLKKAMIAKDEMKKTAIRSMLSAIKNKEIDLKGKSADEYSLYDMYSKLISQRKDSINEFIANKRDDLVDKERGEMDIIKKYHGSVASVIGA
;
A
#
# COMPACT_ATOMS: atom_id res chain seq x y z
N MET A 1 40.64 40.15 -22.94
CA MET A 1 41.01 38.77 -22.57
C MET A 1 39.98 38.25 -21.56
N PHE A 2 38.86 37.70 -22.04
CA PHE A 2 37.75 37.19 -21.21
C PHE A 2 37.92 35.68 -21.03
N LYS A 3 38.30 35.21 -19.85
CA LYS A 3 38.22 33.78 -19.50
C LYS A 3 36.80 33.50 -19.01
N GLN A 4 35.95 32.98 -19.90
CA GLN A 4 34.69 32.36 -19.53
C GLN A 4 34.99 31.12 -18.67
N SER A 5 34.62 31.16 -17.40
CA SER A 5 34.58 29.98 -16.54
C SER A 5 33.39 29.12 -16.96
N ILE A 6 33.69 28.10 -17.77
CA ILE A 6 32.73 27.05 -18.13
C ILE A 6 32.42 26.28 -16.83
N ARG A 7 31.22 26.49 -16.27
CA ARG A 7 30.70 25.64 -15.19
C ARG A 7 30.55 24.23 -15.77
N PRO A 8 31.16 23.18 -15.17
CA PRO A 8 30.96 21.84 -15.68
C PRO A 8 29.49 21.45 -15.51
N LEU A 9 28.97 20.86 -16.57
CA LEU A 9 27.60 20.40 -16.70
C LEU A 9 27.27 19.41 -15.59
N VAL A 10 26.08 19.60 -15.01
CA VAL A 10 25.29 18.70 -14.15
C VAL A 10 25.97 17.36 -13.90
N SER A 11 26.33 17.11 -12.63
CA SER A 11 26.64 15.78 -12.15
C SER A 11 25.40 14.91 -12.35
N THR A 12 25.30 14.24 -13.50
CA THR A 12 24.42 13.09 -13.70
C THR A 12 24.99 11.97 -12.85
N ARG A 13 24.74 12.04 -11.55
CA ARG A 13 24.75 10.87 -10.70
C ARG A 13 23.71 9.95 -11.32
N LEU A 14 24.18 8.97 -12.11
CA LEU A 14 23.40 7.81 -12.49
C LEU A 14 22.99 7.14 -11.17
N THR A 15 21.88 7.57 -10.58
CA THR A 15 21.24 6.81 -9.53
C THR A 15 20.73 5.57 -10.22
N PHE A 16 21.52 4.50 -10.15
CA PHE A 16 21.08 3.16 -10.46
C PHE A 16 19.98 2.82 -9.45
N VAL A 17 18.75 3.26 -9.74
CA VAL A 17 17.56 2.81 -9.03
C VAL A 17 17.42 1.36 -9.44
N ARG A 18 18.00 0.45 -8.63
CA ARG A 18 17.64 -0.97 -8.70
C ARG A 18 16.17 -1.03 -8.35
N TYR A 19 15.30 -1.04 -9.36
CA TYR A 19 13.92 -1.50 -9.20
C TYR A 19 14.01 -2.97 -8.81
N ASN A 20 14.13 -3.25 -7.52
CA ASN A 20 14.30 -4.59 -7.00
C ASN A 20 12.97 -5.17 -6.48
N SER A 21 11.83 -4.64 -6.92
CA SER A 21 10.52 -5.19 -6.58
C SER A 21 10.05 -6.11 -7.69
N SER A 22 9.45 -7.25 -7.34
CA SER A 22 8.91 -8.18 -8.33
C SER A 22 7.86 -7.51 -9.24
N ALA A 23 7.75 -7.97 -10.48
CA ALA A 23 6.86 -7.39 -11.49
C ALA A 23 5.40 -7.38 -11.01
N ALA A 24 4.93 -8.46 -10.38
CA ALA A 24 3.56 -8.54 -9.87
C ALA A 24 3.33 -7.63 -8.65
N TYR A 25 4.33 -7.43 -7.77
CA TYR A 25 4.27 -6.44 -6.70
C TYR A 25 4.02 -5.03 -7.25
N THR A 26 4.82 -4.61 -8.23
CA THR A 26 4.68 -3.27 -8.81
C THR A 26 3.32 -3.08 -9.50
N ALA A 27 2.83 -4.11 -10.18
CA ALA A 27 1.50 -4.13 -10.76
C ALA A 27 0.41 -3.96 -9.68
N ALA A 28 0.46 -4.74 -8.59
CA ALA A 28 -0.49 -4.64 -7.49
C ALA A 28 -0.52 -3.24 -6.85
N VAL A 29 0.65 -2.64 -6.59
CA VAL A 29 0.76 -1.28 -6.06
C VAL A 29 0.20 -0.24 -7.04
N SER A 30 0.43 -0.41 -8.34
CA SER A 30 -0.10 0.48 -9.37
C SER A 30 -1.63 0.43 -9.46
N LEU A 31 -2.21 -0.78 -9.34
CA LEU A 31 -3.66 -1.00 -9.30
C LEU A 31 -4.28 -0.28 -8.10
N LEU A 32 -3.71 -0.44 -6.90
CA LEU A 32 -4.17 0.27 -5.70
C LEU A 32 -4.17 1.78 -5.86
N LYS A 33 -3.13 2.35 -6.48
CA LYS A 33 -3.07 3.79 -6.77
C LYS A 33 -4.14 4.22 -7.76
N GLY A 34 -4.40 3.41 -8.79
CA GLY A 34 -5.48 3.63 -9.75
C GLY A 34 -6.86 3.60 -9.09
N ASP A 35 -7.09 2.62 -8.22
CA ASP A 35 -8.36 2.46 -7.52
C ASP A 35 -8.56 3.51 -6.42
N LEU A 36 -7.47 4.01 -5.81
CA LEU A 36 -7.54 5.19 -4.94
C LEU A 36 -8.06 6.40 -5.71
N LYS A 37 -7.56 6.64 -6.92
CA LYS A 37 -8.02 7.75 -7.77
C LYS A 37 -9.51 7.60 -8.11
N LYS A 38 -9.95 6.39 -8.47
CA LYS A 38 -11.38 6.10 -8.71
C LYS A 38 -12.22 6.35 -7.47
N ALA A 39 -11.78 5.90 -6.29
CA ALA A 39 -12.47 6.11 -5.03
C ALA A 39 -12.60 7.60 -4.68
N MET A 40 -11.56 8.40 -4.96
CA MET A 40 -11.60 9.85 -4.77
C MET A 40 -12.62 10.53 -5.69
N ILE A 41 -12.71 10.11 -6.95
CA ILE A 41 -13.69 10.63 -7.91
C ILE A 41 -15.12 10.25 -7.50
N ALA A 42 -15.31 9.00 -7.08
CA ALA A 42 -16.60 8.48 -6.62
C ALA A 42 -17.01 8.98 -5.22
N LYS A 43 -16.15 9.74 -4.53
CA LYS A 43 -16.34 10.19 -3.13
C LYS A 43 -16.67 9.05 -2.16
N ASP A 44 -16.13 7.86 -2.41
CA ASP A 44 -16.30 6.69 -1.55
C ASP A 44 -15.29 6.76 -0.40
N GLU A 45 -15.73 7.33 0.73
CA GLU A 45 -14.90 7.53 1.92
C GLU A 45 -14.35 6.21 2.48
N MET A 46 -15.15 5.14 2.50
CA MET A 46 -14.74 3.85 3.05
C MET A 46 -13.63 3.21 2.21
N LYS A 47 -13.82 3.13 0.88
CA LYS A 47 -12.76 2.61 -0.01
C LYS A 47 -11.51 3.46 0.02
N LYS A 48 -11.68 4.78 0.07
CA LYS A 48 -10.56 5.72 0.11
C LYS A 48 -9.71 5.53 1.36
N THR A 49 -10.32 5.37 2.53
CA THR A 49 -9.60 5.16 3.80
C THR A 49 -8.90 3.80 3.82
N ALA A 50 -9.60 2.73 3.43
CA ALA A 50 -9.03 1.38 3.36
C ALA A 50 -7.80 1.32 2.42
N ILE A 51 -7.93 1.84 1.20
CA ILE A 51 -6.83 1.83 0.21
C ILE A 51 -5.63 2.67 0.69
N ARG A 52 -5.87 3.82 1.33
CA ARG A 52 -4.78 4.62 1.91
C ARG A 52 -4.07 3.90 3.04
N SER A 53 -4.81 3.25 3.92
CA SER A 53 -4.22 2.44 5.00
C SER A 53 -3.30 1.36 4.43
N MET A 54 -3.75 0.66 3.39
CA MET A 54 -2.93 -0.33 2.68
C MET A 54 -1.66 0.29 2.08
N LEU A 55 -1.77 1.41 1.36
CA LEU A 55 -0.62 2.10 0.77
C LEU A 55 0.38 2.60 1.83
N SER A 56 -0.11 3.09 2.97
CA SER A 56 0.74 3.48 4.10
C SER A 56 1.46 2.28 4.71
N ALA A 57 0.77 1.15 4.90
CA ALA A 57 1.39 -0.08 5.39
C ALA A 57 2.47 -0.60 4.44
N ILE A 58 2.22 -0.51 3.12
CA ILE A 58 3.20 -0.83 2.07
C ILE A 58 4.44 0.04 2.20
N LYS A 59 4.26 1.36 2.27
CA LYS A 59 5.37 2.30 2.42
C LYS A 59 6.17 2.08 3.71
N ASN A 60 5.49 1.80 4.82
CA ASN A 60 6.16 1.51 6.09
C ASN A 60 7.02 0.24 5.98
N LYS A 61 6.52 -0.80 5.31
CA LYS A 61 7.32 -2.01 5.03
C LYS A 61 8.51 -1.73 4.13
N GLU A 62 8.37 -0.92 3.09
CA GLU A 62 9.49 -0.53 2.23
C GLU A 62 10.59 0.21 3.01
N ILE A 63 10.20 1.05 3.98
CA ILE A 63 11.14 1.72 4.89
C ILE A 63 11.83 0.71 5.80
N ASP A 64 11.07 -0.21 6.42
CA ASP A 64 11.61 -1.25 7.32
C ASP A 64 12.61 -2.17 6.61
N LEU A 65 12.36 -2.47 5.33
CA LEU A 65 13.21 -3.32 4.49
C LEU A 65 14.55 -2.66 4.11
N LYS A 66 14.73 -1.35 4.36
CA LYS A 66 15.97 -0.60 4.12
C LYS A 66 16.58 -0.84 2.73
N GLY A 67 15.75 -0.89 1.69
CA GLY A 67 16.18 -1.08 0.30
C GLY A 67 16.30 -2.54 -0.16
N LYS A 68 15.82 -3.52 0.62
CA LYS A 68 15.62 -4.90 0.15
C LYS A 68 14.39 -5.01 -0.76
N SER A 69 14.36 -6.06 -1.58
CA SER A 69 13.23 -6.38 -2.45
C SER A 69 11.95 -6.63 -1.64
N ALA A 70 10.83 -6.12 -2.14
CA ALA A 70 9.51 -6.45 -1.65
C ALA A 70 8.82 -7.34 -2.69
N ASP A 71 8.27 -8.45 -2.22
CA ASP A 71 7.66 -9.49 -3.05
C ASP A 71 6.15 -9.59 -2.80
N GLU A 72 5.45 -10.31 -3.66
CA GLU A 72 4.00 -10.54 -3.55
C GLU A 72 3.61 -11.23 -2.25
N TYR A 73 4.45 -12.16 -1.77
CA TYR A 73 4.29 -12.81 -0.47
C TYR A 73 4.30 -11.80 0.69
N SER A 74 5.15 -10.76 0.60
CA SER A 74 5.20 -9.70 1.61
C SER A 74 3.92 -8.86 1.62
N LEU A 75 3.31 -8.62 0.45
CA LEU A 75 2.00 -7.98 0.35
C LEU A 75 0.90 -8.83 0.97
N TYR A 76 0.90 -10.14 0.69
CA TYR A 76 -0.05 -11.09 1.26
C TYR A 76 -0.01 -11.08 2.80
N ASP A 77 1.19 -11.23 3.38
CA ASP A 77 1.39 -11.21 4.83
C ASP A 77 0.94 -9.89 5.46
N MET A 78 1.18 -8.77 4.77
CA MET A 78 0.76 -7.46 5.24
C MET A 78 -0.76 -7.32 5.23
N TYR A 79 -1.44 -7.76 4.17
CA TYR A 79 -2.90 -7.74 4.10
C TYR A 79 -3.52 -8.64 5.17
N SER A 80 -2.95 -9.81 5.43
CA SER A 80 -3.37 -10.70 6.52
C SER A 80 -3.27 -10.00 7.89
N LYS A 81 -2.15 -9.33 8.16
CA LYS A 81 -1.96 -8.52 9.38
C LYS A 81 -2.98 -7.39 9.49
N LEU A 82 -3.22 -6.68 8.39
CA LEU A 82 -4.22 -5.62 8.33
C LEU A 82 -5.62 -6.16 8.66
N ILE A 83 -6.01 -7.32 8.13
CA ILE A 83 -7.30 -7.96 8.45
C ILE A 83 -7.38 -8.34 9.94
N SER A 84 -6.32 -8.88 10.53
CA SER A 84 -6.28 -9.20 11.96
C SER A 84 -6.52 -7.96 12.81
N GLN A 85 -5.82 -6.85 12.53
CA GLN A 85 -5.99 -5.60 13.26
C GLN A 85 -7.44 -5.10 13.27
N ARG A 86 -8.17 -5.22 12.16
CA ARG A 86 -9.59 -4.81 12.11
C ARG A 86 -10.47 -5.77 12.91
N LYS A 87 -10.19 -7.07 12.87
CA LYS A 87 -10.92 -8.04 13.71
C LYS A 87 -10.75 -7.71 15.19
N ASP A 88 -9.55 -7.37 15.60
CA ASP A 88 -9.24 -6.98 16.98
C ASP A 88 -10.00 -5.69 17.36
N SER A 89 -9.94 -4.65 16.52
CA SER A 89 -10.71 -3.41 16.72
C SER A 89 -12.23 -3.63 16.73
N ILE A 90 -12.76 -4.51 15.88
CA ILE A 90 -14.18 -4.88 15.88
C ILE A 90 -14.58 -5.49 17.23
N ASN A 91 -13.77 -6.41 17.74
CA ASN A 91 -14.04 -7.05 19.04
C ASN A 91 -14.02 -6.02 20.18
N GLU A 92 -13.07 -5.09 20.16
CA GLU A 92 -13.01 -3.98 21.13
C GLU A 92 -14.22 -3.05 21.03
N PHE A 93 -14.69 -2.72 19.83
CA PHE A 93 -15.87 -1.87 19.65
C PHE A 93 -17.17 -2.56 20.06
N ILE A 94 -17.29 -3.88 19.82
CA ILE A 94 -18.42 -4.68 20.31
C ILE A 94 -18.43 -4.70 21.84
N ALA A 95 -17.27 -4.90 22.49
CA ALA A 95 -17.16 -4.88 23.94
C ALA A 95 -17.60 -3.53 24.55
N ASN A 96 -17.35 -2.43 23.83
CA ASN A 96 -17.74 -1.07 24.22
C ASN A 96 -19.13 -0.64 23.72
N LYS A 97 -19.93 -1.54 23.12
CA LYS A 97 -21.26 -1.28 22.57
C LYS A 97 -21.30 -0.14 21.54
N ARG A 98 -20.25 -0.03 20.72
CA ARG A 98 -20.11 0.99 19.66
C ARG A 98 -20.36 0.40 18.28
N ASP A 99 -21.62 0.06 18.01
CA ASP A 99 -22.02 -0.56 16.74
C ASP A 99 -21.77 0.37 15.53
N ASP A 100 -21.77 1.69 15.75
CA ASP A 100 -21.46 2.71 14.75
C ASP A 100 -20.05 2.57 14.14
N LEU A 101 -19.09 2.08 14.92
CA LEU A 101 -17.72 1.83 14.47
C LEU A 101 -17.54 0.41 13.95
N VAL A 102 -18.27 -0.57 14.51
CA VAL A 102 -18.21 -1.97 14.08
C VAL A 102 -18.53 -2.08 12.59
N ASP A 103 -19.59 -1.41 12.13
CA ASP A 103 -19.99 -1.46 10.73
C ASP A 103 -18.96 -0.81 9.79
N LYS A 104 -18.30 0.26 10.25
CA LYS A 104 -17.22 0.91 9.49
C LYS A 104 -16.02 -0.01 9.33
N GLU A 105 -15.55 -0.61 10.43
CA GLU A 105 -14.42 -1.53 10.40
C GLU A 105 -14.72 -2.80 9.60
N ARG A 106 -15.95 -3.31 9.67
CA ARG A 106 -16.40 -4.43 8.83
C ARG A 106 -16.34 -4.08 7.34
N GLY A 107 -16.84 -2.90 6.97
CA GLY A 107 -16.78 -2.41 5.60
C GLY A 107 -15.34 -2.28 5.08
N GLU A 108 -14.44 -1.71 5.88
CA GLU A 108 -13.01 -1.61 5.53
C GLU A 108 -12.34 -2.99 5.44
N MET A 109 -12.62 -3.89 6.39
CA MET A 109 -12.10 -5.25 6.40
C MET A 109 -12.49 -6.00 5.12
N ASP A 110 -13.74 -5.88 4.67
CA ASP A 110 -14.22 -6.58 3.49
C ASP A 110 -13.59 -6.06 2.19
N ILE A 111 -13.25 -4.77 2.14
CA ILE A 111 -12.47 -4.21 1.02
C ILE A 111 -11.06 -4.81 1.02
N ILE A 112 -10.39 -4.88 2.17
CA ILE A 112 -9.04 -5.45 2.28
C ILE A 112 -9.04 -6.93 1.91
N LYS A 113 -10.07 -7.70 2.31
CA LYS A 113 -10.22 -9.12 1.92
C LYS A 113 -10.29 -9.32 0.41
N LYS A 114 -10.95 -8.42 -0.32
CA LYS A 114 -11.02 -8.49 -1.80
C LYS A 114 -9.63 -8.37 -2.43
N TYR A 115 -8.82 -7.42 -1.96
CA TYR A 115 -7.44 -7.27 -2.43
C TYR A 115 -6.54 -8.41 -1.96
N HIS A 116 -6.74 -8.92 -0.75
CA HIS A 116 -6.05 -10.11 -0.25
C HIS A 116 -6.29 -11.34 -1.13
N GLY A 117 -7.55 -11.63 -1.48
CA GLY A 117 -7.90 -12.72 -2.39
C GLY A 117 -7.33 -12.53 -3.80
N SER A 118 -7.32 -11.29 -4.30
CA SER A 118 -6.68 -10.98 -5.59
C SER A 118 -5.18 -11.30 -5.57
N VAL A 119 -4.46 -10.98 -4.49
CA VAL A 119 -3.03 -11.32 -4.37
C VAL A 119 -2.83 -12.83 -4.17
N ALA A 120 -3.68 -13.50 -3.41
CA ALA A 120 -3.63 -14.96 -3.23
C ALA A 120 -3.69 -15.70 -4.58
N SER A 121 -4.62 -15.27 -5.46
CA SER A 121 -4.76 -15.86 -6.80
C SER A 121 -3.51 -15.71 -7.68
N VAL A 122 -2.73 -14.63 -7.47
CA VAL A 122 -1.48 -14.39 -8.21
C VAL A 122 -0.34 -15.29 -7.70
N ILE A 123 -0.37 -15.63 -6.40
CA ILE A 123 0.62 -16.47 -5.74
C ILE A 123 0.31 -17.97 -5.94
N GLY A 124 -0.93 -18.31 -6.31
CA GLY A 124 -1.37 -19.70 -6.48
C GLY A 124 -1.69 -20.40 -5.15
N ALA A 125 -2.06 -19.63 -4.12
CA ALA A 125 -2.43 -20.09 -2.78
C ALA A 125 -3.94 -20.05 -2.53
#